data_AF-A0A936TFT7-F1
#
_entry.id   AF-A0A936TFT7-F1
#
_cell.length_a   1.000
_cell.length_b   1.000
_cell.length_c   1.000
_cell.angle_alpha   90.00
_cell.angle_beta   90.00
_cell.angle_gamma   90.00
#
_symmetry.space_group_name_H-M   'P 1'
#
loop_
_entity.id
_entity.type
_entity.pdbx_description
1 polymer ?
#
loop_
_entity_poly.entity_id
_entity_poly.type
_entity_poly.pdbx_seq_one_letter_code
_entity_poly.pdbx_strand_id
1 'polypeptide(L)'
;MATQIKKSSFRESLLTIMDGKHHWAWEYFSSGRLSTAQLKTHFQHEYAVYVRDFPVFLSRILGKNPPPSVRHMLAENIYEEETGGLSLGTSHPELFLAMMEGLGFRRADFERDRLLPAARTYRAWLEQMSHHRHWVVAAAIFTVFVEGSVKDRKELHAPSQRKTPQDIEAIIAGHPLVRYHKVPRSRMDLIRAHQLVEAGHRHDAYEMVVNYTPPPLRPLVLTSVKKSLVLWLNYRDAIAKACRIPRPS
;
A
#
# COMPACT_ATOMS: atom_id res chain seq x y z
N MET A 1 18.24 -32.78 -4.26
CA MET A 1 17.84 -31.81 -3.21
C MET A 1 17.72 -30.45 -3.87
N ALA A 2 16.56 -29.78 -3.77
CA ALA A 2 16.42 -28.44 -4.33
C ALA A 2 17.32 -27.45 -3.56
N THR A 3 18.15 -26.70 -4.27
CA THR A 3 19.03 -25.68 -3.67
C THR A 3 18.17 -24.64 -2.94
N GLN A 4 18.35 -24.53 -1.63
CA GLN A 4 17.60 -23.57 -0.82
C GLN A 4 17.98 -22.14 -1.20
N ILE A 5 16.99 -21.29 -1.46
CA ILE A 5 17.19 -19.87 -1.77
C ILE A 5 17.84 -19.22 -0.55
N LYS A 6 19.04 -18.63 -0.68
CA LYS A 6 19.73 -17.91 0.41
C LYS A 6 18.98 -16.63 0.79
N LYS A 7 19.20 -16.12 2.01
CA LYS A 7 18.53 -14.92 2.55
C LYS A 7 18.71 -13.69 1.65
N SER A 8 19.94 -13.45 1.18
CA SER A 8 20.24 -12.34 0.27
C SER A 8 19.54 -12.48 -1.08
N SER A 9 19.59 -13.68 -1.70
CA SER A 9 18.89 -13.97 -2.95
C SER A 9 17.36 -13.85 -2.81
N PHE A 10 16.81 -14.19 -1.65
CA PHE A 10 15.39 -14.03 -1.35
C PHE A 10 14.99 -12.57 -1.26
N ARG A 11 15.76 -11.74 -0.53
CA ARG A 11 15.54 -10.29 -0.48
C ARG A 11 15.60 -9.67 -1.88
N GLU A 12 16.62 -10.00 -2.65
CA GLU A 12 16.73 -9.48 -4.02
C GLU A 12 15.58 -9.91 -4.92
N SER A 13 15.11 -11.16 -4.78
CA SER A 13 13.95 -11.64 -5.54
C SER A 13 12.66 -10.90 -5.17
N LEU A 14 12.46 -10.55 -3.89
CA LEU A 14 11.34 -9.70 -3.46
C LEU A 14 11.46 -8.31 -4.10
N LEU A 15 12.64 -7.70 -4.06
CA LEU A 15 12.88 -6.38 -4.65
C LEU A 15 12.66 -6.40 -6.17
N THR A 16 13.12 -7.43 -6.88
CA THR A 16 12.86 -7.57 -8.33
C THR A 16 11.36 -7.65 -8.63
N ILE A 17 10.55 -8.28 -7.78
CA ILE A 17 9.10 -8.25 -7.94
C ILE A 17 8.56 -6.84 -7.70
N MET A 18 9.04 -6.15 -6.65
CA MET A 18 8.59 -4.79 -6.30
C MET A 18 9.02 -3.72 -7.31
N ASP A 19 10.15 -3.91 -8.00
CA ASP A 19 10.57 -3.09 -9.15
C ASP A 19 9.50 -3.10 -10.26
N GLY A 20 8.74 -4.20 -10.37
CA GLY A 20 7.61 -4.33 -11.29
C GLY A 20 6.30 -3.71 -10.81
N LYS A 21 6.22 -3.21 -9.55
CA LYS A 21 5.02 -2.54 -9.00
C LYS A 21 4.90 -1.10 -9.51
N HIS A 22 4.88 -0.98 -10.83
CA HIS A 22 4.71 0.26 -11.58
C HIS A 22 3.68 0.03 -12.69
N HIS A 23 2.75 0.96 -12.84
CA HIS A 23 1.67 0.85 -13.83
C HIS A 23 1.77 1.98 -14.85
N TRP A 24 1.58 1.64 -16.13
CA TRP A 24 1.75 2.58 -17.25
C TRP A 24 0.85 3.81 -17.17
N ALA A 25 -0.31 3.71 -16.52
CA ALA A 25 -1.24 4.83 -16.41
C ALA A 25 -0.92 5.74 -15.22
N TRP A 26 0.07 5.40 -14.37
CA TRP A 26 0.32 6.12 -13.12
C TRP A 26 0.61 7.61 -13.32
N GLU A 27 1.29 7.98 -14.39
CA GLU A 27 1.54 9.39 -14.74
C GLU A 27 0.26 10.22 -14.84
N TYR A 28 -0.84 9.64 -15.34
CA TYR A 28 -2.13 10.32 -15.43
C TYR A 28 -2.74 10.58 -14.05
N PHE A 29 -2.62 9.63 -13.13
CA PHE A 29 -3.09 9.78 -11.74
C PHE A 29 -2.21 10.74 -10.92
N SER A 30 -0.91 10.80 -11.22
CA SER A 30 0.02 11.71 -10.58
C SER A 30 0.18 13.05 -11.31
N SER A 31 -0.70 13.35 -12.27
CA SER A 31 -0.73 14.62 -13.00
C SER A 31 -2.13 15.22 -12.99
N GLY A 32 -2.25 16.48 -13.38
CA GLY A 32 -3.54 17.16 -13.53
C GLY A 32 -4.38 16.69 -14.74
N ARG A 33 -4.06 15.55 -15.35
CA ARG A 33 -4.69 15.10 -16.61
C ARG A 33 -6.07 14.46 -16.41
N LEU A 34 -6.38 13.99 -15.21
CA LEU A 34 -7.67 13.36 -14.92
C LEU A 34 -8.67 14.36 -14.35
N SER A 35 -9.94 14.22 -14.74
CA SER A 35 -11.05 14.90 -14.08
C SER A 35 -11.27 14.35 -12.67
N THR A 36 -11.92 15.14 -11.82
CA THR A 36 -12.38 14.72 -10.49
C THR A 36 -13.26 13.46 -10.57
N ALA A 37 -14.13 13.31 -11.58
CA ALA A 37 -14.93 12.10 -11.75
C ALA A 37 -14.10 10.83 -12.03
N GLN A 38 -13.02 10.94 -12.79
CA GLN A 38 -12.09 9.83 -13.03
C GLN A 38 -11.30 9.49 -11.74
N LEU A 39 -10.84 10.51 -11.00
CA LEU A 39 -10.20 10.30 -9.71
C LEU A 39 -11.12 9.61 -8.70
N LYS A 40 -12.42 9.94 -8.70
CA LYS A 40 -13.41 9.27 -7.86
C LYS A 40 -13.41 7.76 -8.07
N THR A 41 -13.40 7.33 -9.32
CA THR A 41 -13.36 5.89 -9.66
C THR A 41 -12.11 5.25 -9.08
N HIS A 42 -10.94 5.87 -9.23
CA HIS A 42 -9.69 5.36 -8.68
C HIS A 42 -9.72 5.23 -7.16
N PHE A 43 -10.10 6.30 -6.46
CA PHE A 43 -10.05 6.33 -5.00
C PHE A 43 -11.13 5.47 -4.34
N GLN A 44 -12.33 5.35 -4.92
CA GLN A 44 -13.35 4.42 -4.42
C GLN A 44 -12.84 2.98 -4.43
N HIS A 45 -12.11 2.59 -5.47
CA HIS A 45 -11.54 1.26 -5.54
C HIS A 45 -10.35 1.08 -4.62
N GLU A 46 -9.45 2.06 -4.53
CA GLU A 46 -8.33 2.02 -3.59
C GLU A 46 -8.83 1.86 -2.14
N TYR A 47 -9.84 2.64 -1.78
CA TYR A 47 -10.47 2.59 -0.47
C TYR A 47 -11.06 1.20 -0.15
N ALA A 48 -11.93 0.70 -1.04
CA ALA A 48 -12.63 -0.56 -0.82
C ALA A 48 -11.77 -1.81 -1.05
N VAL A 49 -10.70 -1.75 -1.85
CA VAL A 49 -9.83 -2.91 -2.08
C VAL A 49 -8.88 -3.14 -0.90
N TYR A 50 -8.30 -2.08 -0.32
CA TYR A 50 -7.37 -2.26 0.79
C TYR A 50 -7.43 -1.20 1.88
N VAL A 51 -7.55 0.11 1.60
CA VAL A 51 -7.34 1.14 2.65
C VAL A 51 -8.30 0.94 3.83
N ARG A 52 -9.60 0.77 3.57
CA ARG A 52 -10.62 0.62 4.63
C ARG A 52 -10.32 -0.53 5.58
N ASP A 53 -9.89 -1.67 5.03
CA ASP A 53 -9.78 -2.92 5.76
C ASP A 53 -8.32 -3.33 6.03
N PHE A 54 -7.37 -2.42 5.78
CA PHE A 54 -5.94 -2.67 5.97
C PHE A 54 -5.59 -3.07 7.41
N PRO A 55 -6.06 -2.36 8.46
CA PRO A 55 -5.83 -2.79 9.84
C PRO A 55 -6.42 -4.18 10.15
N VAL A 56 -7.56 -4.51 9.55
CA VAL A 56 -8.22 -5.82 9.71
C VAL A 56 -7.35 -6.93 9.11
N PHE A 57 -6.75 -6.69 7.94
CA PHE A 57 -5.82 -7.65 7.35
C PHE A 57 -4.61 -7.89 8.24
N LEU A 58 -3.98 -6.83 8.76
CA LEU A 58 -2.84 -6.96 9.68
C LEU A 58 -3.23 -7.68 10.97
N SER A 59 -4.40 -7.39 11.52
CA SER A 59 -4.93 -8.05 12.73
C SER A 59 -5.07 -9.56 12.57
N ARG A 60 -5.45 -10.03 11.37
CA ARG A 60 -5.53 -11.47 11.07
C ARG A 60 -4.15 -12.14 11.04
N ILE A 61 -3.11 -11.42 10.59
CA ILE A 61 -1.72 -11.88 10.61
C ILE A 61 -1.24 -11.97 12.06
N LEU A 62 -1.50 -10.93 12.86
CA LEU A 62 -1.19 -10.90 14.29
C LEU A 62 -1.85 -12.09 15.01
N GLY A 63 -3.12 -12.39 14.68
CA GLY A 63 -3.86 -13.53 15.21
C GLY A 63 -3.29 -14.91 14.86
N LYS A 64 -2.35 -15.02 13.91
CA LYS A 64 -1.58 -16.25 13.66
C LYS A 64 -0.43 -16.47 14.66
N ASN A 65 -0.33 -15.59 15.66
CA ASN A 65 0.66 -15.64 16.72
C ASN A 65 2.11 -15.74 16.21
N PRO A 66 2.58 -14.78 15.39
CA PRO A 66 3.97 -14.74 14.96
C PRO A 66 4.91 -14.50 16.18
N PRO A 67 6.24 -14.56 15.99
CA PRO A 67 7.19 -14.32 17.08
C PRO A 67 6.99 -12.97 17.78
N PRO A 68 7.37 -12.82 19.07
CA PRO A 68 7.06 -11.62 19.87
C PRO A 68 7.44 -10.28 19.24
N SER A 69 8.63 -10.17 18.65
CA SER A 69 9.10 -8.96 17.95
C SER A 69 8.20 -8.59 16.76
N VAL A 70 7.73 -9.60 16.02
CA VAL A 70 6.80 -9.41 14.91
C VAL A 70 5.42 -9.00 15.41
N ARG A 71 4.95 -9.57 16.53
CA ARG A 71 3.68 -9.15 17.14
C ARG A 71 3.70 -7.69 17.58
N HIS A 72 4.83 -7.24 18.13
CA HIS A 72 4.99 -5.84 18.54
C HIS A 72 4.90 -4.90 17.33
N MET A 73 5.69 -5.16 16.28
CA MET A 73 5.64 -4.39 15.02
C MET A 73 4.24 -4.36 14.41
N LEU A 74 3.57 -5.52 14.32
CA LEU A 74 2.20 -5.58 13.79
C LEU A 74 1.21 -4.81 14.67
N ALA A 75 1.35 -4.88 15.99
CA ALA A 75 0.49 -4.15 16.91
C ALA A 75 0.65 -2.64 16.80
N GLU A 76 1.88 -2.13 16.65
CA GLU A 76 2.15 -0.71 16.41
C GLU A 76 1.57 -0.25 15.06
N ASN A 77 1.75 -1.05 14.00
CA ASN A 77 1.19 -0.75 12.68
C ASN A 77 -0.34 -0.73 12.73
N ILE A 78 -0.98 -1.75 13.35
CA ILE A 78 -2.43 -1.77 13.54
C ILE A 78 -2.91 -0.56 14.35
N TYR A 79 -2.20 -0.21 15.44
CA TYR A 79 -2.58 0.92 16.27
C TYR A 79 -2.52 2.24 15.48
N GLU A 80 -1.48 2.44 14.68
CA GLU A 80 -1.35 3.62 13.81
C GLU A 80 -2.42 3.65 12.72
N GLU A 81 -2.65 2.54 12.01
CA GLU A 81 -3.63 2.48 10.93
C GLU A 81 -5.08 2.65 11.43
N GLU A 82 -5.42 2.05 12.58
CA GLU A 82 -6.78 2.06 13.16
C GLU A 82 -7.09 3.31 13.98
N THR A 83 -6.08 3.99 14.54
CA THR A 83 -6.29 5.13 15.45
C THR A 83 -5.53 6.41 15.08
N GLY A 84 -4.47 6.30 14.30
CA GLY A 84 -3.50 7.39 14.07
C GLY A 84 -2.70 7.77 15.32
N GLY A 85 -2.68 6.93 16.35
CA GLY A 85 -2.16 7.26 17.68
C GLY A 85 -0.64 7.46 17.75
N LEU A 86 0.12 7.16 16.69
CA LEU A 86 1.55 7.48 16.59
C LEU A 86 1.80 8.76 15.78
N SER A 87 0.81 9.23 15.01
CA SER A 87 0.91 10.42 14.16
C SER A 87 -0.11 11.51 14.54
N LEU A 88 -1.23 11.61 13.83
CA LEU A 88 -2.17 12.73 13.85
C LEU A 88 -3.48 12.43 14.61
N GLY A 89 -3.53 11.32 15.35
CA GLY A 89 -4.66 10.93 16.20
C GLY A 89 -5.95 10.61 15.43
N THR A 90 -5.85 10.32 14.13
CA THR A 90 -6.98 9.92 13.28
C THR A 90 -6.57 8.74 12.41
N SER A 91 -7.45 7.73 12.31
CA SER A 91 -7.19 6.51 11.55
C SER A 91 -6.90 6.79 10.07
N HIS A 92 -6.08 5.96 9.43
CA HIS A 92 -5.73 6.15 8.02
C HIS A 92 -6.95 6.04 7.08
N PRO A 93 -7.91 5.11 7.31
CA PRO A 93 -9.17 5.11 6.56
C PRO A 93 -9.95 6.43 6.69
N GLU A 94 -9.97 7.04 7.88
CA GLU A 94 -10.67 8.30 8.13
C GLU A 94 -9.93 9.49 7.48
N LEU A 95 -8.60 9.53 7.59
CA LEU A 95 -7.76 10.52 6.90
C LEU A 95 -7.90 10.43 5.38
N PHE A 96 -8.05 9.22 4.84
CA PHE A 96 -8.34 9.01 3.42
C PHE A 96 -9.69 9.63 3.04
N LEU A 97 -10.75 9.40 3.81
CA LEU A 97 -12.07 10.01 3.54
C LEU A 97 -12.01 11.54 3.66
N ALA A 98 -11.30 12.09 4.64
CA ALA A 98 -11.09 13.54 4.77
C ALA A 98 -10.37 14.14 3.54
N MET A 99 -9.40 13.41 2.97
CA MET A 99 -8.75 13.79 1.71
C MET A 99 -9.75 13.76 0.53
N MET A 100 -10.66 12.78 0.50
CA MET A 100 -11.71 12.68 -0.52
C MET A 100 -12.74 13.80 -0.42
N GLU A 101 -13.09 14.25 0.79
CA GLU A 101 -13.92 15.45 1.00
C GLU A 101 -13.24 16.70 0.43
N GLY A 102 -11.90 16.77 0.49
CA GLY A 102 -11.12 17.82 -0.15
C GLY A 102 -11.23 17.87 -1.68
N LEU A 103 -11.62 16.75 -2.31
CA LEU A 103 -11.96 16.68 -3.74
C LEU A 103 -13.46 16.97 -4.02
N GLY A 104 -14.24 17.28 -2.98
CA GLY A 104 -15.68 17.54 -3.08
C GLY A 104 -16.55 16.28 -3.09
N PHE A 105 -16.01 15.11 -2.72
CA PHE A 105 -16.81 13.90 -2.60
C PHE A 105 -17.50 13.79 -1.25
N ARG A 106 -18.60 13.05 -1.21
CA ARG A 106 -19.30 12.73 0.04
C ARG A 106 -18.82 11.36 0.53
N ARG A 107 -18.75 11.17 1.85
CA ARG A 107 -18.41 9.87 2.47
C ARG A 107 -19.29 8.73 1.99
N ALA A 108 -20.59 8.98 1.85
CA ALA A 108 -21.56 8.02 1.32
C ALA A 108 -21.22 7.50 -0.10
N ASP A 109 -20.38 8.23 -0.84
CA ASP A 109 -19.90 7.74 -2.14
C ASP A 109 -18.89 6.59 -1.99
N PHE A 110 -18.28 6.40 -0.81
CA PHE A 110 -17.27 5.37 -0.50
C PHE A 110 -17.82 4.19 0.31
N GLU A 111 -19.08 4.26 0.76
CA GLU A 111 -19.74 3.20 1.55
C GLU A 111 -20.25 2.03 0.67
N ARG A 112 -20.51 2.27 -0.62
CA ARG A 112 -21.07 1.26 -1.53
C ARG A 112 -19.97 0.61 -2.37
N ASP A 113 -19.69 -0.66 -2.10
CA ASP A 113 -18.69 -1.44 -2.82
C ASP A 113 -19.13 -1.81 -4.24
N ARG A 114 -18.96 -0.88 -5.20
CA ARG A 114 -19.12 -1.12 -6.64
C ARG A 114 -17.78 -1.37 -7.32
N LEU A 115 -17.02 -2.34 -6.79
CA LEU A 115 -15.72 -2.71 -7.36
C LEU A 115 -15.88 -3.27 -8.78
N LEU A 116 -14.98 -2.90 -9.70
CA LEU A 116 -14.84 -3.54 -11.00
C LEU A 116 -14.48 -5.04 -10.83
N PRO A 117 -14.77 -5.91 -11.82
CA PRO A 117 -14.46 -7.34 -11.72
C PRO A 117 -13.01 -7.64 -11.34
N ALA A 118 -12.03 -6.99 -11.98
CA ALA A 118 -10.61 -7.18 -11.66
C ALA A 118 -10.25 -6.71 -10.24
N ALA A 119 -10.88 -5.64 -9.76
CA ALA A 119 -10.71 -5.15 -8.40
C ALA A 119 -11.28 -6.12 -7.37
N ARG A 120 -12.46 -6.73 -7.65
CA ARG A 120 -13.01 -7.80 -6.81
C ARG A 120 -12.10 -9.02 -6.74
N THR A 121 -11.53 -9.44 -7.87
CA THR A 121 -10.56 -10.55 -7.91
C THR A 121 -9.35 -10.24 -7.03
N TYR A 122 -8.79 -9.03 -7.14
CA TYR A 122 -7.65 -8.64 -6.30
C TYR A 122 -8.03 -8.52 -4.82
N ARG A 123 -9.17 -7.92 -4.49
CA ARG A 123 -9.69 -7.85 -3.12
C ARG A 123 -9.89 -9.25 -2.51
N ALA A 124 -10.52 -10.17 -3.23
CA ALA A 124 -10.72 -11.54 -2.78
C ALA A 124 -9.40 -12.28 -2.54
N TRP A 125 -8.38 -12.01 -3.37
CA TRP A 125 -7.03 -12.52 -3.14
C TRP A 125 -6.42 -11.96 -1.84
N LEU A 126 -6.52 -10.65 -1.58
CA LEU A 126 -6.06 -10.08 -0.31
C LEU A 126 -6.79 -10.70 0.87
N GLU A 127 -8.12 -10.78 0.82
CA GLU A 127 -8.95 -11.43 1.85
C GLU A 127 -8.44 -12.85 2.14
N GLN A 128 -8.30 -13.69 1.11
CA GLN A 128 -7.78 -15.06 1.22
C GLN A 128 -6.38 -15.09 1.85
N MET A 129 -5.48 -14.20 1.43
CA MET A 129 -4.10 -14.18 1.89
C MET A 129 -3.97 -13.68 3.33
N SER A 130 -4.84 -12.80 3.80
CA SER A 130 -4.86 -12.36 5.20
C SER A 130 -5.13 -13.50 6.18
N HIS A 131 -5.79 -14.57 5.72
CA HIS A 131 -6.07 -15.77 6.51
C HIS A 131 -5.03 -16.88 6.35
N HIS A 132 -3.99 -16.68 5.54
CA HIS A 132 -3.04 -17.73 5.18
C HIS A 132 -2.37 -18.38 6.40
N ARG A 133 -2.25 -19.72 6.40
CA ARG A 133 -1.72 -20.48 7.55
C ARG A 133 -0.29 -20.11 7.93
N HIS A 134 0.53 -19.77 6.93
CA HIS A 134 1.88 -19.28 7.13
C HIS A 134 1.83 -17.75 7.16
N TRP A 135 1.93 -17.17 8.36
CA TRP A 135 1.82 -15.73 8.56
C TRP A 135 2.83 -14.93 7.72
N VAL A 136 4.03 -15.47 7.48
CA VAL A 136 5.08 -14.83 6.66
C VAL A 136 4.65 -14.55 5.23
N VAL A 137 3.75 -15.37 4.67
CA VAL A 137 3.20 -15.15 3.32
C VAL A 137 2.25 -13.95 3.34
N ALA A 138 1.39 -13.87 4.35
CA ALA A 138 0.49 -12.75 4.53
C ALA A 138 1.28 -11.46 4.81
N ALA A 139 2.22 -11.50 5.76
CA ALA A 139 3.09 -10.36 6.09
C ALA A 139 3.79 -9.80 4.84
N ALA A 140 4.39 -10.66 4.01
CA ALA A 140 5.00 -10.21 2.74
C ALA A 140 4.01 -9.56 1.77
N ILE A 141 2.74 -9.98 1.75
CA ILE A 141 1.73 -9.37 0.90
C ILE A 141 1.30 -8.01 1.45
N PHE A 142 1.07 -7.88 2.74
CA PHE A 142 0.50 -6.65 3.30
C PHE A 142 1.57 -5.60 3.60
N THR A 143 2.65 -5.96 4.29
CA THR A 143 3.65 -4.97 4.74
C THR A 143 4.73 -4.70 3.70
N VAL A 144 5.02 -5.66 2.81
CA VAL A 144 5.97 -5.43 1.69
C VAL A 144 5.23 -5.06 0.42
N PHE A 145 4.23 -5.82 -0.03
CA PHE A 145 3.61 -5.55 -1.32
C PHE A 145 2.57 -4.42 -1.29
N VAL A 146 1.58 -4.45 -0.38
CA VAL A 146 0.50 -3.44 -0.35
C VAL A 146 1.03 -2.07 0.06
N GLU A 147 1.71 -1.96 1.21
CA GLU A 147 2.33 -0.72 1.70
C GLU A 147 3.53 -0.25 0.86
N GLY A 148 4.31 -1.20 0.32
CA GLY A 148 5.54 -0.91 -0.40
C GLY A 148 5.32 -0.29 -1.78
N SER A 149 6.41 0.07 -2.45
CA SER A 149 6.37 0.70 -3.77
C SER A 149 7.60 0.35 -4.60
N VAL A 150 7.60 0.79 -5.85
CA VAL A 150 8.78 0.72 -6.73
C VAL A 150 10.02 1.46 -6.15
N LYS A 151 9.85 2.31 -5.12
CA LYS A 151 10.95 3.02 -4.46
C LYS A 151 11.67 2.20 -3.40
N ASP A 152 11.14 1.04 -3.01
CA ASP A 152 11.64 0.27 -1.87
C ASP A 152 13.12 -0.11 -2.03
N ARG A 153 13.54 -0.53 -3.23
CA ARG A 153 14.95 -0.82 -3.50
C ARG A 153 15.85 0.36 -3.19
N LYS A 154 15.48 1.55 -3.67
CA LYS A 154 16.24 2.78 -3.40
C LYS A 154 16.28 3.07 -1.90
N GLU A 155 15.13 2.96 -1.24
CA GLU A 155 15.02 3.25 0.20
C GLU A 155 15.86 2.29 1.04
N LEU A 156 15.91 0.99 0.72
CA LEU A 156 16.73 0.01 1.44
C LEU A 156 18.24 0.19 1.22
N HIS A 157 18.65 0.76 0.08
CA HIS A 157 20.06 1.03 -0.21
C HIS A 157 20.52 2.40 0.29
N ALA A 158 19.63 3.40 0.25
CA ALA A 158 19.88 4.76 0.64
C ALA A 158 18.66 5.29 1.41
N PRO A 159 18.56 4.97 2.72
CA PRO A 159 17.43 5.37 3.54
C PRO A 159 17.24 6.88 3.51
N SER A 160 16.00 7.30 3.32
CA SER A 160 15.61 8.70 3.38
C SER A 160 15.81 9.21 4.80
N GLN A 161 16.36 10.43 4.92
CA GLN A 161 16.42 11.09 6.22
C GLN A 161 15.00 11.41 6.72
N ARG A 162 14.85 11.48 8.04
CA ARG A 162 13.60 11.97 8.65
C ARG A 162 13.34 13.38 8.13
N LYS A 163 12.13 13.59 7.63
CA LYS A 163 11.71 14.86 7.03
C LYS A 163 11.36 15.84 8.14
N THR A 164 11.80 17.08 7.99
CA THR A 164 11.36 18.18 8.87
C THR A 164 9.90 18.54 8.57
N PRO A 165 9.19 19.23 9.48
CA PRO A 165 7.85 19.76 9.18
C PRO A 165 7.82 20.60 7.90
N GLN A 166 8.88 21.37 7.62
CA GLN A 166 9.01 22.18 6.40
C GLN A 166 9.11 21.30 5.15
N ASP A 167 9.89 20.22 5.19
CA ASP A 167 10.01 19.28 4.07
C ASP A 167 8.67 18.60 3.76
N ILE A 168 7.94 18.19 4.80
CA ILE A 168 6.60 17.58 4.68
C ILE A 168 5.64 18.56 4.02
N GLU A 169 5.62 19.81 4.47
CA GLU A 169 4.77 20.85 3.89
C GLU A 169 5.14 21.19 2.45
N ALA A 170 6.42 21.13 2.08
CA ALA A 170 6.86 21.28 0.70
C ALA A 170 6.36 20.13 -0.19
N ILE A 171 6.40 18.88 0.30
CA ILE A 171 5.84 17.71 -0.39
C ILE A 171 4.33 17.89 -0.62
N ILE A 172 3.61 18.38 0.39
CA ILE A 172 2.16 18.61 0.31
C ILE A 172 1.84 19.69 -0.71
N ALA A 173 2.58 20.80 -0.71
CA ALA A 173 2.40 21.86 -1.69
C ALA A 173 2.65 21.37 -3.14
N GLY A 174 3.58 20.43 -3.31
CA GLY A 174 3.87 19.78 -4.59
C GLY A 174 2.92 18.64 -4.97
N HIS A 175 2.06 18.18 -4.06
CA HIS A 175 1.22 17.01 -4.29
C HIS A 175 0.23 17.23 -5.45
N PRO A 176 0.02 16.28 -6.38
CA PRO A 176 -0.85 16.46 -7.55
C PRO A 176 -2.28 16.89 -7.19
N LEU A 177 -2.85 16.33 -6.12
CA LEU A 177 -4.18 16.72 -5.63
C LEU A 177 -4.26 18.19 -5.20
N VAL A 178 -3.20 18.73 -4.59
CA VAL A 178 -3.14 20.14 -4.20
C VAL A 178 -2.89 21.02 -5.43
N ARG A 179 -1.85 20.70 -6.21
CA ARG A 179 -1.39 21.51 -7.34
C ARG A 179 -2.44 21.62 -8.44
N TYR A 180 -3.03 20.49 -8.84
CA TYR A 180 -3.89 20.40 -10.01
C TYR A 180 -5.37 20.30 -9.68
N HIS A 181 -5.73 19.65 -8.58
CA HIS A 181 -7.14 19.43 -8.20
C HIS A 181 -7.62 20.36 -7.07
N LYS A 182 -6.75 21.28 -6.61
CA LYS A 182 -7.07 22.32 -5.62
C LYS A 182 -7.59 21.77 -4.29
N VAL A 183 -7.22 20.54 -3.95
CA VAL A 183 -7.48 19.98 -2.62
C VAL A 183 -6.80 20.89 -1.59
N PRO A 184 -7.53 21.38 -0.56
CA PRO A 184 -6.93 22.20 0.48
C PRO A 184 -5.81 21.43 1.20
N ARG A 185 -4.70 22.11 1.51
CA ARG A 185 -3.58 21.49 2.24
C ARG A 185 -3.99 20.93 3.60
N SER A 186 -5.03 21.48 4.22
CA SER A 186 -5.62 20.96 5.47
C SER A 186 -6.35 19.62 5.30
N ARG A 187 -6.55 19.14 4.06
CA ARG A 187 -7.14 17.82 3.76
C ARG A 187 -6.09 16.78 3.37
N MET A 188 -4.81 17.07 3.57
CA MET A 188 -3.68 16.21 3.17
C MET A 188 -3.00 15.49 4.34
N ASP A 189 -3.72 15.33 5.45
CA ASP A 189 -3.18 14.74 6.69
C ASP A 189 -2.79 13.26 6.53
N LEU A 190 -3.45 12.51 5.65
CA LEU A 190 -2.99 11.16 5.31
C LEU A 190 -1.56 11.17 4.74
N ILE A 191 -1.24 12.13 3.87
CA ILE A 191 0.10 12.25 3.29
C ILE A 191 1.09 12.72 4.37
N ARG A 192 0.68 13.62 5.28
CA ARG A 192 1.50 13.98 6.45
C ARG A 192 1.84 12.77 7.31
N ALA A 193 0.83 11.99 7.68
CA ALA A 193 0.97 10.79 8.51
C ALA A 193 1.99 9.83 7.88
N HIS A 194 1.82 9.51 6.58
CA HIS A 194 2.81 8.69 5.86
C HIS A 194 4.21 9.29 5.93
N GLN A 195 4.41 10.59 5.67
CA GLN A 195 5.76 11.18 5.69
C GLN A 195 6.43 11.14 7.08
N LEU A 196 5.67 11.10 8.18
CA LEU A 196 6.21 11.01 9.54
C LEU A 196 6.77 9.63 9.88
N VAL A 197 6.22 8.57 9.27
CA VAL A 197 6.52 7.16 9.66
C VAL A 197 7.15 6.30 8.54
N GLU A 198 7.08 6.74 7.27
CA GLU A 198 7.40 5.95 6.07
C GLU A 198 8.83 5.39 6.01
N ALA A 199 9.84 6.10 6.52
CA ALA A 199 11.24 5.66 6.43
C ALA A 199 11.53 4.41 7.28
N GLY A 200 10.88 4.29 8.45
CA GLY A 200 11.05 3.15 9.35
C GLY A 200 10.27 1.92 8.88
N HIS A 201 8.98 2.10 8.58
CA HIS A 201 8.06 1.00 8.28
C HIS A 201 8.53 0.10 7.12
N ARG A 202 9.13 0.69 6.08
CA ARG A 202 9.65 -0.09 4.94
C ARG A 202 10.79 -1.03 5.36
N HIS A 203 11.76 -0.55 6.14
CA HIS A 203 12.87 -1.38 6.59
C HIS A 203 12.38 -2.53 7.47
N ASP A 204 11.52 -2.20 8.43
CA ASP A 204 10.92 -3.14 9.37
C ASP A 204 10.14 -4.26 8.65
N ALA A 205 9.37 -3.90 7.62
CA ALA A 205 8.64 -4.87 6.80
C ALA A 205 9.56 -5.88 6.09
N TYR A 206 10.63 -5.41 5.44
CA TYR A 206 11.58 -6.30 4.77
C TYR A 206 12.38 -7.12 5.78
N GLU A 207 12.83 -6.53 6.89
CA GLU A 207 13.52 -7.27 7.94
C GLU A 207 12.65 -8.38 8.51
N MET A 208 11.40 -8.09 8.87
CA MET A 208 10.44 -9.07 9.34
C MET A 208 10.31 -10.24 8.34
N VAL A 209 10.03 -9.96 7.08
CA VAL A 209 9.78 -11.00 6.08
C VAL A 209 11.05 -11.80 5.79
N VAL A 210 12.19 -11.13 5.59
CA VAL A 210 13.45 -11.77 5.18
C VAL A 210 14.06 -12.57 6.33
N ASN A 211 13.95 -12.10 7.58
CA ASN A 211 14.51 -12.76 8.75
C ASN A 211 13.68 -13.96 9.20
N TYR A 212 12.35 -13.86 9.13
CA TYR A 212 11.45 -14.88 9.67
C TYR A 212 10.91 -15.87 8.65
N THR A 213 11.12 -15.67 7.33
CA THR A 213 10.74 -16.68 6.33
C THR A 213 11.72 -17.86 6.32
N PRO A 214 11.29 -19.07 6.74
CA PRO A 214 12.13 -20.26 6.69
C PRO A 214 12.51 -20.61 5.24
N PRO A 215 13.70 -21.17 4.97
CA PRO A 215 14.14 -21.49 3.61
C PRO A 215 13.12 -22.27 2.76
N PRO A 216 12.40 -23.29 3.30
CA PRO A 216 11.38 -24.01 2.54
C PRO A 216 10.16 -23.17 2.12
N LEU A 217 9.87 -22.06 2.80
CA LEU A 217 8.73 -21.19 2.50
C LEU A 217 9.08 -20.03 1.56
N ARG A 218 10.37 -19.74 1.32
CA ARG A 218 10.80 -18.64 0.45
C ARG A 218 10.19 -18.71 -0.96
N PRO A 219 10.15 -19.87 -1.65
CA PRO A 219 9.49 -19.96 -2.95
C PRO A 219 8.00 -19.59 -2.89
N LEU A 220 7.28 -20.06 -1.86
CA LEU A 220 5.86 -19.76 -1.68
C LEU A 220 5.62 -18.25 -1.47
N VAL A 221 6.45 -17.61 -0.65
CA VAL A 221 6.38 -16.15 -0.46
C VAL A 221 6.60 -15.43 -1.79
N LEU A 222 7.66 -15.75 -2.53
CA LEU A 222 7.95 -15.12 -3.82
C LEU A 222 6.81 -15.32 -4.84
N THR A 223 6.28 -16.54 -4.97
CA THR A 223 5.16 -16.82 -5.88
C THR A 223 3.90 -16.05 -5.47
N SER A 224 3.64 -15.90 -4.17
CA SER A 224 2.47 -15.19 -3.67
C SER A 224 2.58 -13.68 -3.89
N VAL A 225 3.74 -13.08 -3.61
CA VAL A 225 4.00 -11.64 -3.90
C VAL A 225 3.95 -11.38 -5.41
N LYS A 226 4.52 -12.27 -6.24
CA LYS A 226 4.43 -12.16 -7.70
C LYS A 226 2.99 -12.25 -8.19
N LYS A 227 2.17 -13.12 -7.61
CA LYS A 227 0.74 -13.20 -7.93
C LYS A 227 -0.01 -11.93 -7.50
N SER A 228 0.31 -11.35 -6.34
CA SER A 228 -0.23 -10.06 -5.93
C SER A 228 0.10 -8.96 -6.95
N LEU A 229 1.33 -8.94 -7.49
CA LEU A 229 1.70 -8.00 -8.54
C LEU A 229 0.83 -8.14 -9.79
N VAL A 230 0.67 -9.36 -10.30
CA VAL A 230 -0.15 -9.62 -11.50
C VAL A 230 -1.61 -9.18 -11.29
N LEU A 231 -2.19 -9.51 -10.14
CA LEU A 231 -3.57 -9.13 -9.81
C LEU A 231 -3.72 -7.62 -9.62
N TRP A 232 -2.74 -6.97 -8.99
CA TRP A 232 -2.71 -5.53 -8.83
C TRP A 232 -2.59 -4.80 -10.17
N LEU A 233 -1.74 -5.28 -11.10
CA LEU A 233 -1.62 -4.72 -12.45
C LEU A 233 -2.93 -4.85 -13.23
N ASN A 234 -3.57 -6.02 -13.20
CA ASN A 234 -4.88 -6.24 -13.82
C ASN A 234 -5.97 -5.34 -13.22
N TYR A 235 -5.95 -5.15 -11.90
CA TYR A 235 -6.81 -4.21 -11.20
C TYR A 235 -6.57 -2.77 -11.70
N ARG A 236 -5.31 -2.31 -11.75
CA ARG A 236 -4.97 -0.96 -12.23
C ARG A 236 -5.30 -0.77 -13.72
N ASP A 237 -5.15 -1.78 -14.55
CA ASP A 237 -5.59 -1.77 -15.96
C ASP A 237 -7.11 -1.55 -16.08
N ALA A 238 -7.90 -2.24 -15.26
CA ALA A 238 -9.35 -2.06 -15.24
C ALA A 238 -9.74 -0.62 -14.83
N ILE A 239 -9.01 -0.03 -13.86
CA ILE A 239 -9.22 1.36 -13.46
C ILE A 239 -8.84 2.32 -14.58
N ALA A 240 -7.69 2.13 -15.23
CA ALA A 240 -7.28 2.97 -16.36
C ALA A 240 -8.30 2.92 -17.50
N LYS A 241 -8.83 1.73 -17.81
CA LYS A 241 -9.91 1.54 -18.79
C LYS A 241 -11.21 2.23 -18.37
N ALA A 242 -11.64 2.08 -17.12
CA ALA A 242 -12.84 2.75 -16.60
C ALA A 242 -12.71 4.27 -16.63
N CYS A 243 -11.50 4.78 -16.39
CA CYS A 243 -11.15 6.18 -16.53
C CYS A 243 -10.92 6.62 -17.99
N ARG A 244 -11.06 5.73 -18.98
CA ARG A 244 -10.83 6.02 -20.42
C ARG A 244 -9.45 6.62 -20.71
N ILE A 245 -8.42 6.20 -19.98
CA ILE A 245 -7.05 6.64 -20.20
C ILE A 245 -6.53 5.94 -21.48
N PRO A 246 -6.00 6.69 -22.46
CA PRO A 246 -5.44 6.09 -23.67
C PRO A 246 -4.18 5.30 -23.30
N ARG A 247 -4.07 4.07 -23.82
CA ARG A 247 -2.86 3.29 -23.64
C ARG A 247 -1.75 3.92 -24.50
N PRO A 248 -0.53 4.11 -23.96
CA PRO A 248 0.61 4.52 -24.77
C PRO A 248 0.78 3.54 -25.92
N SER A 249 0.98 4.07 -27.13
CA SER A 249 1.34 3.32 -28.34
C SER A 249 2.68 2.64 -28.19
#